data_AF-A0A259RRW9-F1
#
_entry.id   AF-A0A259RRW9-F1
#
_cell.length_a   1.000
_cell.length_b   1.000
_cell.length_c   1.000
_cell.angle_alpha   90.00
_cell.angle_beta   90.00
_cell.angle_gamma   90.00
#
_symmetry.space_group_name_H-M   'P 1'
#
loop_
_entity.id
_entity.type
_entity.pdbx_description
1 polymer ?
#
loop_
_entity_poly.entity_id
_entity_poly.type
_entity_poly.pdbx_seq_one_letter_code
_entity_poly.pdbx_strand_id
1 'polypeptide(L)' 'NYPKLAGQYQSYLFHALQQYQAKHQTPLYGRNNAIMSGMVAQYNTQDLQDIAAYIASLKGDLYIRDEMH' A
#
# COMPACT_ATOMS: atom_id res chain seq x y z
N ASN A 1 5.56 14.17 5.76
CA ASN A 1 4.25 13.91 5.14
C ASN A 1 4.16 12.45 4.72
N TYR A 2 3.38 11.65 5.46
CA TYR A 2 3.06 10.28 5.08
C TYR A 2 1.68 10.27 4.40
N PRO A 3 1.52 9.65 3.22
CA PRO A 3 0.24 9.60 2.54
C PRO A 3 -0.77 8.75 3.33
N LYS A 4 -2.03 9.17 3.38
CA LYS A 4 -3.12 8.38 3.98
C LYS A 4 -3.37 7.14 3.11
N LEU A 5 -3.26 5.94 3.70
CA LEU A 5 -3.37 4.65 3.00
C LEU A 5 -4.71 3.93 3.20
N ALA A 6 -5.48 4.30 4.24
CA ALA A 6 -6.73 3.62 4.58
C ALA A 6 -7.87 4.04 3.64
N GLY A 7 -8.55 3.07 3.03
CA GLY A 7 -9.61 3.28 2.04
C GLY A 7 -9.14 3.52 0.59
N GLN A 8 -7.84 3.38 0.30
CA GLN A 8 -7.37 3.37 -1.09
C GLN A 8 -7.69 2.04 -1.79
N TYR A 9 -7.82 2.08 -3.12
CA TYR A 9 -8.08 0.89 -3.93
C TYR A 9 -6.96 -0.14 -3.73
N GLN A 10 -7.34 -1.40 -3.55
CA GLN A 10 -6.42 -2.53 -3.42
C GLN A 10 -5.36 -2.53 -4.53
N SER A 11 -5.75 -2.23 -5.78
CA SER A 11 -4.84 -2.18 -6.92
C SER A 11 -3.74 -1.12 -6.76
N TYR A 12 -4.06 0.04 -6.19
CA TYR A 12 -3.08 1.08 -5.89
C TYR A 12 -2.12 0.66 -4.77
N LEU A 13 -2.66 0.08 -3.69
CA LEU A 13 -1.86 -0.40 -2.56
C LEU A 13 -0.90 -1.50 -3.00
N PHE A 14 -1.37 -2.46 -3.79
CA PHE A 14 -0.54 -3.51 -4.38
C PHE A 14 0.55 -2.92 -5.27
N HIS A 15 0.21 -2.00 -6.18
CA HIS A 15 1.20 -1.36 -7.05
C HIS A 15 2.25 -0.57 -6.25
N ALA A 16 1.85 0.11 -5.18
CA ALA A 16 2.76 0.81 -4.28
C ALA A 16 3.72 -0.16 -3.57
N LEU A 17 3.22 -1.29 -3.06
CA LEU A 17 4.04 -2.33 -2.43
C LEU A 17 5.06 -2.92 -3.41
N GLN A 18 4.64 -3.19 -4.66
CA GLN A 18 5.54 -3.63 -5.72
C GLN A 18 6.63 -2.60 -6.00
N GLN A 19 6.30 -1.30 -6.03
CA GLN A 19 7.30 -0.24 -6.23
C GLN A 19 8.28 -0.11 -5.06
N TYR A 20 7.86 -0.37 -3.82
CA TYR A 20 8.77 -0.44 -2.67
C TYR A 20 9.69 -1.66 -2.73
N GLN A 21 9.19 -2.80 -3.23
CA GLN A 21 9.96 -4.03 -3.37
C GLN A 21 10.98 -3.94 -4.52
N ALA A 22 10.55 -3.41 -5.67
CA ALA A 22 11.40 -3.18 -6.82
C ALA A 22 12.55 -2.20 -6.49
N LYS A 23 12.33 -1.32 -5.50
CA LYS A 23 13.19 -0.16 -5.20
C LYS A 23 13.23 0.79 -6.39
N HIS A 24 13.99 1.89 -6.29
CA HIS A 24 14.09 2.90 -7.34
C HIS A 24 14.94 2.39 -8.53
N GLN A 25 14.35 1.57 -9.40
CA GLN A 25 15.03 0.97 -10.55
C GLN A 25 15.18 1.97 -11.70
N THR A 26 14.22 2.88 -11.85
CA THR A 26 14.25 3.94 -12.86
C THR A 26 13.79 5.27 -12.26
N PRO A 27 14.02 6.42 -12.93
CA PRO A 27 13.45 7.70 -12.49
C PRO A 27 11.92 7.73 -12.45
N LEU A 28 11.28 6.79 -13.16
CA LEU A 28 9.82 6.73 -13.35
C LEU A 28 9.16 5.55 -12.61
N TYR A 29 9.95 4.61 -12.08
CA TYR A 29 9.44 3.40 -11.45
C TYR A 29 10.25 3.01 -10.22
N GLY A 30 9.53 2.87 -9.11
CA GLY A 30 10.07 2.52 -7.81
C GLY A 30 9.90 3.63 -6.78
N ARG A 31 9.82 3.26 -5.51
CA ARG A 31 9.75 4.21 -4.40
C ARG A 31 10.99 4.05 -3.54
N ASN A 32 11.75 5.14 -3.40
CA ASN A 32 12.97 5.13 -2.61
C ASN A 32 12.65 5.42 -1.14
N ASN A 33 12.21 4.38 -0.42
CA ASN A 33 12.01 4.46 1.03
C ASN A 33 12.65 3.22 1.66
N ALA A 34 13.83 3.39 2.26
CA ALA A 34 14.62 2.30 2.81
C ALA A 34 13.86 1.47 3.87
N ILE A 35 12.99 2.13 4.66
CA ILE A 35 12.18 1.46 5.69
C ILE A 35 11.14 0.54 5.03
N MET A 36 10.35 1.09 4.10
CA MET A 36 9.32 0.32 3.40
C MET A 36 9.93 -0.77 2.52
N SER A 37 11.03 -0.48 1.81
CA SER A 37 11.76 -1.47 1.01
C SER A 37 12.32 -2.62 1.85
N GLY A 38 12.82 -2.35 3.07
CA GLY A 38 13.24 -3.40 3.99
C GLY A 38 12.07 -4.25 4.49
N MET A 39 10.94 -3.62 4.80
CA MET A 39 9.73 -4.31 5.28
C MET A 39 9.14 -5.25 4.23
N VAL A 40 9.07 -4.83 2.96
CA VAL A 40 8.45 -5.61 1.87
C VAL A 40 9.40 -6.61 1.20
N ALA A 41 10.70 -6.56 1.46
CA ALA A 41 11.70 -7.39 0.79
C ALA A 41 11.51 -8.90 1.04
N GLN A 42 10.91 -9.27 2.17
CA GLN A 42 10.70 -10.67 2.58
C GLN A 42 9.43 -11.31 2.02
N TYR A 43 8.52 -10.52 1.45
CA TYR A 43 7.20 -10.97 1.02
C TYR A 43 7.20 -11.34 -0.46
N ASN A 44 6.49 -12.40 -0.82
CA ASN A 44 6.27 -12.74 -2.23
C ASN A 44 5.07 -11.95 -2.81
N THR A 45 4.80 -12.09 -4.11
CA THR A 45 3.71 -11.35 -4.78
C THR A 45 2.33 -11.63 -4.18
N GLN A 46 2.05 -12.87 -3.77
CA GLN A 46 0.77 -13.25 -3.15
C GLN A 46 0.61 -12.57 -1.79
N ASP A 47 1.67 -12.60 -0.96
CA ASP A 47 1.68 -11.91 0.33
C ASP A 47 1.38 -10.41 0.17
N LEU A 48 1.96 -9.77 -0.86
CA LEU A 48 1.70 -8.36 -1.15
C LEU A 48 0.25 -8.09 -1.59
N GLN A 49 -0.38 -9.02 -2.32
CA GLN A 49 -1.80 -8.92 -2.69
C GLN A 49 -2.70 -9.05 -1.47
N ASP A 50 -2.38 -9.98 -0.56
CA ASP A 50 -3.14 -10.23 0.66
C ASP A 50 -3.03 -9.04 1.63
N ILE A 51 -1.82 -8.49 1.78
CA ILE A 51 -1.58 -7.26 2.55
C ILE A 51 -2.36 -6.08 1.95
N ALA A 52 -2.34 -5.91 0.63
CA ALA A 52 -3.08 -4.84 -0.05
C ALA A 52 -4.59 -4.99 0.13
N ALA A 53 -5.11 -6.21 0.03
CA ALA A 53 -6.53 -6.53 0.23
C ALA A 53 -6.95 -6.24 1.68
N TYR A 54 -6.14 -6.67 2.65
CA TYR A 54 -6.37 -6.39 4.06
C TYR A 54 -6.39 -4.89 4.35
N ILE A 55 -5.38 -4.14 3.92
CA ILE A 55 -5.31 -2.69 4.13
C ILE A 55 -6.47 -1.96 3.45
N ALA A 56 -6.86 -2.38 2.24
CA ALA A 56 -8.03 -1.83 1.54
C ALA A 56 -9.35 -2.08 2.30
N SER A 57 -9.44 -3.20 3.02
CA SER A 57 -10.62 -3.56 3.83
C SER A 57 -10.72 -2.80 5.15
N LEU A 58 -9.63 -2.20 5.64
CA LEU A 58 -9.63 -1.45 6.89
C LEU A 58 -10.48 -0.17 6.75
N LYS A 59 -11.35 0.07 7.74
CA LYS A 59 -12.13 1.30 7.86
C LYS A 59 -11.18 2.50 8.06
N GLY A 60 -10.97 3.30 7.02
CA GLY A 60 -10.25 4.58 7.07
C GLY A 60 -11.19 5.79 7.03
N ASP A 61 -10.68 7.02 7.08
CA ASP A 61 -11.46 8.26 6.94
C ASP A 61 -12.33 8.36 5.65
N LEU A 62 -12.11 7.48 4.67
CA LEU A 62 -12.95 7.32 3.47
C LEU A 62 -14.22 6.47 3.70
N TYR A 63 -14.31 5.80 4.85
CA TYR A 63 -15.56 5.27 5.39
C TYR A 63 -16.31 6.46 6.01
N ILE A 64 -17.06 7.20 5.17
CA ILE A 64 -18.07 8.12 5.68
C ILE A 64 -18.98 7.28 6.57
N ARG A 65 -19.02 7.65 7.84
CA ARG A 65 -19.89 7.09 8.86
C ARG A 65 -21.33 7.34 8.41
N ASP A 66 -21.92 6.41 7.68
CA ASP A 66 -23.34 6.43 7.32
C ASP A 66 -24.20 6.04 8.52
N GLU A 67 -24.03 6.72 9.65
CA GLU A 67 -24.92 6.60 10.81
C GLU A 67 -24.92 7.93 11.56
N MET A 68 -25.67 8.90 11.04
CA MET A 68 -26.44 9.81 11.90
C MET A 68 -27.87 9.30 11.92
N HIS A 69 -28.19 8.49 12.93
CA HIS A 69 -29.52 8.42 13.51
C HIS A 69 -29.50 9.21 14.82
#